data_AF-A0A9D2MH82-F1
#
_entry.id   AF-A0A9D2MH82-F1
#
_cell.length_a   1.000
_cell.length_b   1.000
_cell.length_c   1.000
_cell.angle_alpha   90.00
_cell.angle_beta   90.00
_cell.angle_gamma   90.00
#
_symmetry.space_group_name_H-M   'P 1'
#
loop_
_entity.id
_entity.type
_entity.pdbx_description
1 polymer ?
#
loop_
_entity_poly.entity_id
_entity_poly.type
_entity_poly.pdbx_seq_one_letter_code
_entity_poly.pdbx_strand_id
1 'polypeptide(L)'
;MMIKGVNKQVLEVTNTENPYFEKIIFFVKPEYVNADREKLKKEAHLLAKSANKPPRARKTKREIRYICIQSALCVGAGIAITFLLNYFT
;
A
#
# COMPACT_ATOMS: atom_id res chain seq x y z
N MET A 1 -29.86 -4.73 25.01
CA MET A 1 -29.49 -3.70 24.02
C MET A 1 -28.41 -2.83 24.66
N MET A 2 -27.21 -2.75 24.07
CA MET A 2 -26.08 -2.04 24.67
C MET A 2 -25.68 -0.90 23.74
N ILE A 3 -26.29 0.28 23.94
CA ILE A 3 -25.89 1.51 23.26
C ILE A 3 -24.67 2.06 24.00
N LYS A 4 -23.46 1.67 23.58
CA LYS A 4 -22.24 2.32 24.07
C LYS A 4 -22.05 3.61 23.28
N GLY A 5 -22.54 4.73 23.82
CA GLY A 5 -22.13 6.07 23.39
C GLY A 5 -20.66 6.29 23.74
N VAL A 6 -19.75 5.73 22.94
CA VAL A 6 -18.31 5.97 23.07
C VAL A 6 -18.01 7.34 22.47
N ASN A 7 -17.68 8.30 23.33
CA ASN A 7 -17.12 9.60 22.94
C ASN A 7 -15.77 9.35 22.25
N LYS A 8 -15.79 9.25 20.92
CA LYS A 8 -14.58 9.03 20.11
C LYS A 8 -14.03 10.38 19.68
N GLN A 9 -12.82 10.70 20.14
CA GLN A 9 -12.10 11.84 19.60
C GLN A 9 -11.61 11.52 18.19
N VAL A 10 -11.97 12.39 17.25
CA VAL A 10 -11.61 12.27 15.83
C VAL A 10 -10.71 13.44 15.46
N LEU A 11 -9.57 13.15 14.84
CA LEU A 11 -8.66 14.14 14.28
C LEU A 11 -8.79 14.11 12.77
N GLU A 12 -9.17 15.24 12.19
CA GLU A 12 -9.33 15.40 10.76
C GLU A 12 -8.19 16.23 10.19
N VAL A 13 -7.49 15.67 9.21
CA VAL A 13 -6.43 16.37 8.47
C VAL A 13 -6.93 16.56 7.04
N THR A 14 -7.31 17.78 6.69
CA THR A 14 -7.82 18.17 5.36
C THR A 14 -6.73 18.68 4.41
N ASN A 15 -5.59 19.13 4.96
CA ASN A 15 -4.47 19.61 4.15
C ASN A 15 -3.34 18.57 4.20
N THR A 16 -3.62 17.41 3.65
CA THR A 16 -2.58 16.43 3.35
C THR A 16 -2.00 16.84 2.02
N GLU A 17 -0.75 17.32 1.99
CA GLU A 17 0.05 17.73 0.80
C GLU A 17 0.27 16.56 -0.20
N ASN A 18 -0.74 15.71 -0.35
CA ASN A 18 -0.74 14.42 -0.99
C ASN A 18 -1.64 14.53 -2.22
N PRO A 19 -1.15 14.19 -3.42
CA PRO A 19 -1.92 14.30 -4.65
C PRO A 19 -3.09 13.29 -4.74
N TYR A 20 -3.17 12.30 -3.85
CA TYR A 20 -4.14 11.21 -3.93
C TYR A 20 -5.29 11.26 -2.92
N PHE A 21 -5.12 11.93 -1.77
CA PHE A 21 -6.10 11.92 -0.69
C PHE A 21 -6.46 13.34 -0.27
N GLU A 22 -7.76 13.65 -0.25
CA GLU A 22 -8.31 14.98 0.12
C GLU A 22 -8.42 15.16 1.65
N LYS A 23 -8.64 14.07 2.38
CA LYS A 23 -8.82 14.10 3.84
C LYS A 23 -8.37 12.80 4.47
N ILE A 24 -7.69 12.88 5.62
CA ILE A 24 -7.37 11.75 6.48
C ILE A 24 -8.06 11.91 7.82
N ILE A 25 -8.73 10.85 8.28
CA ILE A 25 -9.47 10.82 9.54
C ILE A 25 -8.79 9.82 10.47
N PHE A 26 -8.27 10.31 11.59
CA PHE A 26 -7.68 9.50 12.65
C PHE A 26 -8.67 9.33 13.79
N PHE A 27 -8.94 8.07 14.15
CA PHE A 27 -9.74 7.73 15.32
C PHE A 27 -8.83 7.49 16.52
N VAL A 28 -8.94 8.33 17.53
CA VAL A 28 -8.17 8.18 18.76
C VAL A 28 -8.83 7.11 19.64
N LYS A 29 -8.03 6.19 20.16
CA LYS A 29 -8.51 5.20 21.13
C LYS A 29 -9.01 5.90 22.40
N PRO A 30 -10.09 5.42 23.04
CA PRO A 30 -10.68 6.06 24.22
C PRO A 30 -9.69 6.21 25.38
N GLU A 31 -8.73 5.27 25.51
CA GLU A 31 -7.64 5.27 26.49
C GLU A 31 -6.72 6.50 26.40
N TYR A 32 -6.65 7.15 25.22
CA TYR A 32 -5.76 8.27 24.93
C TYR A 32 -6.52 9.58 24.65
N VAL A 33 -7.81 9.65 24.97
CA VAL A 33 -8.61 10.88 24.77
C VAL A 33 -8.12 12.04 25.64
N ASN A 34 -7.59 11.74 26.83
CA ASN A 34 -7.00 12.74 27.73
C ASN A 34 -5.50 12.97 27.47
N ALA A 35 -4.91 12.27 26.49
CA ALA A 35 -3.52 12.51 26.12
C ALA A 35 -3.37 13.87 25.45
N ASP A 36 -2.15 14.42 25.52
CA ASP A 36 -1.84 15.75 25.01
C ASP A 36 -2.25 15.89 23.52
N ARG A 37 -3.26 16.73 23.29
CA ARG A 37 -3.86 16.98 21.96
C ARG A 37 -2.82 17.47 20.96
N GLU A 38 -1.85 18.25 21.41
CA GLU A 38 -0.81 18.80 20.55
C GLU A 38 0.14 17.70 20.04
N LYS A 39 0.45 16.70 20.87
CA LYS A 39 1.25 15.55 20.45
C LYS A 39 0.50 14.69 19.44
N LEU A 40 -0.78 14.39 19.70
CA LEU A 40 -1.62 13.61 18.79
C LEU A 40 -1.78 14.30 17.42
N LYS A 41 -1.94 15.63 17.42
CA LYS A 41 -2.02 16.44 16.20
C LYS A 41 -0.70 16.40 15.41
N LYS A 42 0.45 16.52 16.08
CA LYS A 42 1.76 16.43 15.44
C LYS A 42 2.00 15.05 14.81
N GLU A 43 1.72 13.98 15.53
CA GLU A 43 1.85 12.62 15.01
C GLU A 43 0.91 12.36 13.82
N ALA A 44 -0.35 12.79 13.91
CA ALA A 44 -1.31 12.68 12.83
C ALA A 44 -0.81 13.40 11.56
N HIS A 45 -0.22 14.58 11.71
CA HIS A 45 0.32 15.34 10.58
C HIS A 45 1.57 14.67 9.97
N LEU A 46 2.46 14.11 10.78
CA LEU A 46 3.61 13.34 10.29
C LEU A 46 3.18 12.08 9.52
N LEU A 47 2.19 11.35 10.05
CA LEU A 47 1.64 10.17 9.37
C LEU A 47 0.97 10.55 8.05
N ALA A 48 0.22 11.64 8.03
CA ALA A 48 -0.40 12.16 6.83
C ALA A 48 0.63 12.52 5.74
N LYS A 49 1.75 13.17 6.11
CA LYS A 49 2.86 13.44 5.19
C LYS A 49 3.55 12.17 4.69
N SER A 50 3.66 11.15 5.53
CA SER A 50 4.25 9.85 5.14
C SER A 50 3.35 9.04 4.20
N ALA A 51 2.04 9.32 4.16
CA ALA A 51 1.04 8.60 3.40
C ALA A 51 1.01 8.94 1.89
N ASN A 52 2.07 9.58 1.37
CA ASN A 52 2.25 9.95 -0.05
C ASN A 52 2.44 8.76 -1.01
N LYS A 53 2.50 7.52 -0.49
CA LYS A 53 2.66 6.36 -1.36
C LYS A 53 1.33 6.06 -2.03
N PRO A 54 1.26 6.04 -3.38
CA PRO A 54 0.05 5.59 -4.07
C PRO A 54 -0.31 4.19 -3.57
N PRO A 55 -1.61 3.85 -3.51
CA PRO A 55 -2.03 2.51 -3.15
C PRO A 55 -1.25 1.53 -4.03
N ARG A 56 -0.50 0.62 -3.40
CA ARG A 56 0.28 -0.38 -4.15
C ARG A 56 -0.71 -1.08 -5.08
N ALA A 57 -0.55 -0.86 -6.39
CA ALA A 57 -1.29 -1.60 -7.39
C ALA A 57 -1.05 -3.08 -7.07
N ARG A 58 -2.07 -3.75 -6.56
CA ARG A 58 -1.96 -5.12 -6.08
C ARG A 58 -1.86 -6.00 -7.31
N LYS A 59 -0.65 -6.12 -7.87
CA LYS A 59 -0.33 -7.04 -8.97
C LYS A 59 -0.93 -8.39 -8.59
N THR A 60 -1.91 -8.82 -9.36
CA THR A 60 -2.69 -9.98 -8.94
C THR A 60 -1.80 -11.21 -9.03
N LYS A 61 -1.94 -12.20 -8.13
CA LYS A 61 -1.16 -13.46 -8.20
C LYS A 61 -1.27 -14.15 -9.58
N ARG A 62 -2.30 -13.82 -10.36
CA ARG A 62 -2.48 -14.23 -11.76
C ARG A 62 -1.48 -13.54 -12.70
N GLU A 63 -1.34 -12.22 -12.66
CA GLU A 63 -0.40 -11.48 -13.50
C GLU A 63 1.05 -11.92 -13.28
N ILE A 64 1.44 -12.12 -12.02
CA ILE A 64 2.78 -12.60 -11.67
C ILE A 64 3.01 -14.00 -12.26
N ARG A 65 2.03 -14.90 -12.17
CA ARG A 65 2.12 -16.23 -12.78
C ARG A 65 2.24 -16.16 -14.30
N TYR A 66 1.47 -15.31 -14.97
CA TYR A 66 1.56 -15.14 -16.42
C TYR A 66 2.95 -14.65 -16.83
N ILE A 67 3.49 -13.65 -16.14
CA ILE A 67 4.84 -13.13 -16.42
C ILE A 67 5.91 -14.20 -16.20
N CYS A 68 5.83 -14.98 -15.12
CA CYS A 68 6.77 -16.07 -14.84
C CYS A 68 6.70 -17.20 -15.86
N ILE A 69 5.50 -17.58 -16.31
CA ILE A 69 5.34 -18.63 -17.34
C ILE A 69 5.87 -18.13 -18.67
N GLN A 70 5.55 -16.88 -19.05
CA GLN A 70 6.01 -16.30 -20.30
C GLN A 70 7.54 -16.15 -20.34
N SER A 71 8.17 -15.72 -19.24
CA SER A 71 9.63 -15.64 -19.17
C SER A 71 10.29 -17.02 -19.26
N ALA A 72 9.72 -18.04 -18.60
CA ALA A 72 10.22 -19.41 -18.67
C ALA A 72 10.15 -19.98 -20.09
N LEU A 73 9.05 -19.73 -20.81
CA LEU A 73 8.89 -20.16 -22.21
C LEU A 73 9.88 -19.47 -23.15
N CYS A 74 10.10 -18.15 -23.01
CA CYS A 74 11.06 -17.42 -23.83
C CYS A 74 12.50 -17.92 -23.62
N VAL A 75 12.90 -18.17 -22.37
CA VAL A 75 14.25 -18.68 -22.06
C VAL A 75 14.41 -20.11 -22.59
N GLY A 76 13.41 -20.98 -22.40
CA GLY A 76 13.45 -22.34 -22.91
C GLY A 76 13.57 -22.40 -24.44
N ALA A 77 12.81 -21.56 -25.15
CA ALA A 77 12.91 -21.46 -26.62
C ALA A 77 14.29 -20.98 -27.06
N GLY A 78 14.86 -19.97 -26.38
CA GLY A 78 16.22 -19.51 -26.65
C GLY A 78 17.26 -20.62 -26.53
N ILE A 79 17.25 -21.35 -25.41
CA ILE A 79 18.17 -22.47 -25.16
C ILE A 79 18.02 -23.56 -26.23
N ALA A 80 16.79 -23.92 -26.58
CA ALA A 80 16.53 -24.95 -27.59
C ALA A 80 17.06 -24.56 -28.98
N ILE A 81 16.86 -23.30 -29.38
CA ILE A 81 17.38 -22.79 -30.66
C ILE A 81 18.92 -22.79 -30.65
N THR A 82 19.55 -22.32 -29.58
CA THR A 82 21.02 -22.34 -29.47
C THR A 82 21.57 -23.76 -29.51
N PHE A 83 20.91 -24.71 -28.85
CA PHE A 83 21.31 -26.12 -28.85
C PHE A 83 21.19 -26.75 -30.25
N LEU A 84 20.12 -26.45 -30.98
CA LEU A 84 19.94 -26.92 -32.35
C LEU A 84 20.97 -26.32 -33.31
N LEU A 85 21.25 -25.01 -33.22
CA LEU A 85 22.28 -24.37 -34.04
C LEU A 85 23.67 -24.97 -33.79
N ASN A 86 23.98 -25.29 -32.53
CA ASN A 86 25.25 -25.93 -32.15
C ASN A 86 25.33 -27.42 -32.54
N TYR A 87 24.20 -28.10 -32.76
CA TYR A 87 24.17 -29.49 -33.19
C TYR A 87 24.36 -29.65 -34.71
N PHE A 88 23.89 -28.67 -35.50
CA PHE A 88 23.96 -28.67 -36.96
C PHE A 88 25.18 -27.95 -37.54
N THR A 89 25.98 -27.25 -36.72
CA THR A 89 27.26 -26.62 -37.09
C THR A 89 28.41 -27.53 -36.70
#